data_AF-A0A9X2YS61-F1
#
_entry.id   AF-A0A9X2YS61-F1
#
_cell.length_a   1.000
_cell.length_b   1.000
_cell.length_c   1.000
_cell.angle_alpha   90.00
_cell.angle_beta   90.00
_cell.angle_gamma   90.00
#
_symmetry.space_group_name_H-M   'P 1'
#
loop_
_entity.id
_entity.type
_entity.pdbx_description
1 polymer ?
#
loop_
_entity_poly.entity_id
_entity_poly.type
_entity_poly.pdbx_seq_one_letter_code
_entity_poly.pdbx_strand_id
1 'polypeptide(L)'
;MVTRCLLGELTCATRSPGGTMLLLQPCTAERVPVAAVLWIGPVVTGDDVRAACDWIRAGRWTRETLPVRLRAELNLARAGRMN
;
A
#
# COMPACT_ATOMS: atom_id res chain seq x y z
N MET A 1 -4.35 -23.47 -11.62
CA MET A 1 -2.98 -22.99 -11.93
C MET A 1 -2.76 -21.72 -11.14
N VAL A 2 -1.84 -21.70 -10.18
CA VAL A 2 -1.53 -20.50 -9.39
C VAL A 2 -0.20 -19.98 -9.91
N THR A 3 -0.15 -18.73 -10.35
CA THR A 3 1.10 -18.08 -10.72
C THR A 3 1.94 -17.91 -9.45
N ARG A 4 3.06 -18.64 -9.34
CA ARG A 4 4.01 -18.42 -8.26
C ARG A 4 4.65 -17.05 -8.44
N CYS A 5 4.91 -16.36 -7.33
CA CYS A 5 5.58 -15.07 -7.36
C CYS A 5 6.93 -15.23 -8.09
N LEU A 6 7.09 -14.52 -9.21
CA LEU A 6 8.28 -14.58 -10.07
C LEU A 6 9.57 -14.15 -9.35
N LEU A 7 9.45 -13.57 -8.15
CA LEU A 7 10.58 -13.12 -7.36
C LEU A 7 11.21 -14.23 -6.50
N GLY A 8 10.54 -15.38 -6.29
CA GLY A 8 11.05 -16.51 -5.49
C GLY A 8 10.41 -16.64 -4.10
N GLU A 9 10.43 -17.85 -3.54
CA GLU A 9 9.70 -18.19 -2.30
C GLU A 9 10.30 -17.57 -1.02
N LEU A 10 11.54 -17.07 -1.08
CA LEU A 10 12.31 -16.57 0.08
C LEU A 10 12.69 -15.08 -0.04
N THR A 11 12.24 -14.40 -1.09
CA THR A 11 12.72 -13.07 -1.51
C THR A 11 11.61 -12.02 -1.64
N CYS A 12 10.36 -12.42 -1.43
CA CYS A 12 9.25 -11.47 -1.40
C CYS A 12 9.25 -10.73 -0.05
N ALA A 13 10.18 -9.79 0.14
CA ALA A 13 10.22 -8.87 1.28
C ALA A 13 8.94 -8.00 1.40
N THR A 14 8.07 -8.02 0.39
CA THR A 14 6.72 -7.42 0.43
C THR A 14 5.67 -8.34 1.06
N ARG A 15 5.99 -9.61 1.35
CA ARG A 15 5.17 -10.50 2.17
C ARG A 15 5.27 -10.04 3.63
N SER A 16 4.65 -8.91 3.94
CA SER A 16 4.48 -8.45 5.32
C SER A 16 3.63 -9.48 6.08
N PRO A 17 4.00 -9.90 7.31
CA PRO A 17 3.42 -11.09 7.94
C PRO A 17 1.95 -10.99 8.39
N GLY A 18 1.18 -9.95 8.05
CA GLY A 18 -0.17 -9.84 8.62
C GLY A 18 -1.07 -8.71 8.16
N GLY A 19 -0.94 -8.17 6.95
CA GLY A 19 -1.87 -7.13 6.51
C GLY A 19 -2.06 -7.01 5.01
N THR A 20 -3.14 -6.35 4.61
CA THR A 20 -3.51 -6.12 3.21
C THR A 20 -2.85 -4.86 2.68
N MET A 21 -2.27 -4.93 1.48
CA MET A 21 -1.82 -3.76 0.75
C MET A 21 -2.94 -3.23 -0.14
N LEU A 22 -3.20 -1.93 -0.10
CA LEU A 22 -4.12 -1.26 -1.02
C LEU A 22 -3.33 -0.50 -2.09
N LEU A 23 -3.86 -0.50 -3.31
CA LEU A 23 -3.35 0.28 -4.43
C LEU A 23 -4.40 1.32 -4.81
N LEU A 24 -4.06 2.60 -4.66
CA LEU A 24 -4.89 3.70 -5.12
C LEU A 24 -4.35 4.21 -6.45
N GLN A 25 -5.18 4.20 -7.48
CA GLN A 25 -4.85 4.78 -8.78
C GLN A 25 -5.68 6.04 -9.03
N PRO A 26 -5.07 7.23 -8.94
CA PRO A 26 -5.73 8.45 -9.38
C PRO A 26 -6.07 8.36 -10.86
N CYS A 27 -7.35 8.55 -11.20
CA CYS A 27 -7.84 8.45 -12.56
C CYS A 27 -8.99 9.43 -12.82
N THR A 28 -9.29 9.69 -14.09
CA THR A 28 -10.49 10.41 -14.52
C THR A 28 -11.76 9.61 -14.24
N ALA A 29 -12.94 10.20 -14.46
CA ALA A 29 -14.22 9.48 -14.35
C ALA A 29 -14.30 8.28 -15.31
N GLU A 30 -13.63 8.38 -16.46
CA GLU A 30 -13.50 7.34 -17.49
C GLU A 30 -12.40 6.32 -17.13
N ARG A 31 -11.85 6.39 -15.91
CA ARG A 31 -10.79 5.52 -15.39
C ARG A 31 -9.46 5.61 -16.14
N VAL A 32 -9.19 6.76 -16.77
CA VAL A 32 -7.87 7.02 -17.37
C VAL A 32 -6.89 7.44 -16.27
N PRO A 33 -5.75 6.74 -16.08
CA PRO A 33 -4.68 7.15 -15.17
C PRO A 33 -4.25 8.61 -15.33
N VAL A 34 -4.17 9.36 -14.23
CA VAL A 34 -3.65 10.75 -14.23
C VAL A 34 -2.41 10.94 -13.37
N ALA A 35 -2.07 9.93 -12.55
CA ALA A 35 -0.86 9.94 -11.73
C ALA A 35 -0.37 8.50 -11.48
N ALA A 36 0.78 8.39 -10.82
CA ALA A 36 1.33 7.11 -10.39
C ALA A 36 0.48 6.46 -9.30
N VAL A 37 0.49 5.12 -9.27
CA VAL A 37 -0.17 4.32 -8.23
C VAL A 37 0.45 4.64 -6.86
N LEU A 38 -0.41 4.85 -5.87
CA LEU A 38 -0.03 5.01 -4.47
C LEU A 38 -0.29 3.70 -3.72
N TRP A 39 0.73 3.25 -3.01
CA TRP A 39 0.70 2.05 -2.19
C TRP A 39 0.39 2.43 -0.75
N ILE A 40 -0.62 1.79 -0.16
CA ILE A 40 -1.10 2.07 1.19
C ILE A 40 -1.06 0.76 1.97
N GLY A 41 -0.38 0.75 3.11
CA GLY A 41 -0.39 -0.37 4.04
C GLY A 41 0.97 -0.70 4.67
N PRO A 42 1.04 -1.82 5.40
CA PRO A 42 -0.02 -2.83 5.51
C PRO A 42 -1.23 -2.33 6.33
N VAL A 43 -2.44 -2.68 5.87
CA VAL A 43 -3.69 -2.47 6.61
C VAL A 43 -3.92 -3.71 7.46
N VAL A 44 -3.91 -3.56 8.78
CA VAL A 44 -4.00 -4.68 9.73
C VAL A 44 -5.26 -4.59 10.59
N THR A 45 -5.68 -3.37 10.92
CA THR A 45 -6.78 -3.13 11.86
C THR A 45 -7.97 -2.41 11.22
N GLY A 46 -9.11 -2.42 11.90
CA GLY A 46 -10.27 -1.60 11.49
C GLY A 46 -9.97 -0.08 11.51
N ASP A 47 -9.08 0.38 12.40
CA ASP A 47 -8.62 1.77 12.43
C ASP A 47 -7.76 2.13 11.22
N ASP A 48 -6.97 1.18 10.71
CA ASP A 48 -6.21 1.36 9.48
C ASP A 48 -7.14 1.50 8.27
N VAL A 49 -8.21 0.69 8.22
CA VAL A 49 -9.24 0.80 7.18
C VAL A 49 -9.90 2.17 7.22
N ARG A 50 -10.36 2.61 8.40
CA ARG A 50 -10.97 3.94 8.57
C ARG A 50 -10.03 5.05 8.13
N ALA A 51 -8.79 5.03 8.62
CA ALA A 51 -7.80 6.05 8.28
C ALA A 51 -7.47 6.07 6.79
N ALA A 52 -7.35 4.91 6.14
CA ALA A 52 -7.16 4.84 4.68
C ALA A 52 -8.37 5.41 3.94
N CYS A 53 -9.60 5.03 4.32
CA CYS A 53 -10.81 5.55 3.68
C CYS A 53 -10.96 7.05 3.83
N ASP A 54 -10.71 7.61 5.02
CA ASP A 54 -10.83 9.04 5.28
C ASP A 54 -9.79 9.83 4.49
N TRP A 55 -8.56 9.32 4.43
CA TRP A 55 -7.51 9.90 3.60
C TRP A 55 -7.85 9.84 2.10
N ILE A 56 -8.42 8.73 1.61
CA ILE A 56 -8.88 8.61 0.21
C ILE A 56 -10.00 9.63 -0.06
N ARG A 57 -10.99 9.76 0.83
CA ARG A 57 -12.10 10.71 0.66
C ARG A 57 -11.66 12.17 0.69
N ALA A 58 -10.59 12.51 1.41
CA ALA A 58 -10.07 13.87 1.46
C ALA A 58 -9.52 14.38 0.10
N GLY A 59 -9.23 13.49 -0.85
CA GLY A 59 -8.97 13.82 -2.27
C GLY A 59 -7.64 14.52 -2.57
N ARG A 60 -6.81 14.82 -1.56
CA ARG A 60 -5.45 15.35 -1.72
C ARG A 60 -4.43 14.26 -1.40
N TRP A 61 -4.20 13.37 -2.36
CA TRP A 61 -3.40 12.16 -2.16
C TRP A 61 -1.90 12.42 -2.26
N THR A 62 -1.29 12.78 -1.14
CA THR A 62 0.18 12.86 -0.99
C THR A 62 0.65 11.89 0.10
N ARG A 63 1.84 11.30 -0.06
CA ARG A 63 2.34 10.29 0.90
C ARG A 63 2.55 10.88 2.29
N GLU A 64 2.88 12.16 2.36
CA GLU A 64 3.17 12.91 3.59
C GLU A 64 1.93 13.12 4.45
N THR A 65 0.74 13.09 3.85
CA THR A 65 -0.55 13.24 4.57
C THR A 65 -1.15 11.91 5.00
N LEU A 66 -0.63 10.80 4.48
CA LEU A 66 -1.02 9.46 4.90
C LEU A 66 -0.39 9.13 6.27
N PRO A 67 -1.12 8.50 7.21
CA PRO A 67 -0.54 8.09 8.49
C PRO A 67 0.70 7.21 8.30
N VAL A 68 1.76 7.47 9.08
CA VAL A 68 3.08 6.80 8.96
C VAL A 68 2.99 5.26 8.94
N ARG A 69 2.06 4.68 9.69
CA ARG A 69 1.85 3.23 9.76
C ARG A 69 1.30 2.62 8.45
N LEU A 70 0.67 3.43 7.60
CA LEU A 70 0.12 3.02 6.30
C LEU A 70 1.02 3.42 5.12
N ARG A 71 2.21 3.97 5.37
CA ARG A 71 3.16 4.34 4.33
C ARG A 71 3.96 3.12 3.89
N ALA A 72 3.64 2.59 2.71
CA ALA A 72 4.21 1.35 2.20
C ALA A 72 5.74 1.40 2.10
N GLU A 73 6.31 2.52 1.66
CA GLU A 73 7.76 2.69 1.52
C GLU A 73 8.50 2.58 2.85
N LEU A 74 7.93 3.10 3.94
CA LEU A 74 8.53 3.01 5.27
C LEU A 74 8.43 1.59 5.81
N ASN A 75 7.32 0.91 5.56
CA ASN A 75 7.13 -0.47 6.00
C ASN A 75 8.02 -1.45 5.23
N LEU A 76 8.21 -1.24 3.93
CA LEU A 76 9.16 -1.99 3.10
C LEU A 76 10.61 -1.77 3.55
N ALA A 77 10.99 -0.53 3.82
CA ALA A 77 12.34 -0.22 4.33
C ALA A 77 12.61 -0.87 5.69
N ARG A 78 11.61 -0.91 6.58
CA ARG A 78 11.71 -1.62 7.88
C ARG A 78 11.90 -3.12 7.69
N ALA A 79 11.11 -3.74 6.83
CA ALA A 79 11.23 -5.18 6.54
C ALA A 79 12.62 -5.53 5.98
N GLY A 80 13.16 -4.70 5.07
CA GLY A 80 14.50 -4.89 4.51
C GLY A 80 15.64 -4.75 5.53
N ARG A 81 15.45 -4.06 6.66
CA ARG A 81 16.43 -3.95 7.74
C ARG A 81 16.37 -5.11 8.74
N MET A 82 15.31 -5.90 8.71
CA MET A 82 15.10 -7.04 9.60
C MET A 82 15.56 -8.37 8.98
N ASN A 83 16.00 -8.34 7.72
CA ASN A 83 16.66 -9.44 7.00
C ASN A 83 18.17 -9.24 6.99
#